data_AF-A0A6V7KZC2-F1
#
_entry.id   AF-A0A6V7KZC2-F1
#
_cell.length_a   1.000
_cell.length_b   1.000
_cell.length_c   1.000
_cell.angle_alpha   90.00
_cell.angle_beta   90.00
_cell.angle_gamma   90.00
#
_symmetry.space_group_name_H-M   'P 1'
#
loop_
_entity.id
_entity.type
_entity.pdbx_description
1 polymer ?
#
loop_
_entity_poly.entity_id
_entity_poly.type
_entity_poly.pdbx_seq_one_letter_code
_entity_poly.pdbx_strand_id
1 'polypeptide(L)' 'IEREDFYKYDFIFGMDRDNISELESEKPEDSKAEIALLGSYDPEKQIIIRDPYY' A
#
# COMPACT_ATOMS: atom_id res chain seq x y z
N ILE A 1 3.78 -8.59 -5.22
CA ILE A 1 4.21 -7.39 -5.96
C ILE A 1 5.58 -7.69 -6.56
N GLU A 2 5.87 -7.26 -7.78
CA GLU A 2 7.19 -7.44 -8.39
C GLU A 2 8.01 -6.16 -8.27
N ARG A 3 9.35 -6.26 -8.24
CA ARG A 3 10.21 -5.08 -8.07
C ARG A 3 10.00 -4.02 -9.15
N GLU A 4 9.68 -4.43 -10.38
CA GLU A 4 9.37 -3.53 -11.49
C GLU A 4 8.11 -2.69 -11.25
N ASP A 5 7.17 -3.17 -10.44
CA ASP A 5 5.95 -2.43 -10.10
C ASP A 5 6.28 -1.11 -9.37
N PHE A 6 7.31 -1.11 -8.50
CA PHE A 6 7.76 0.09 -7.79
C PHE A 6 8.38 1.16 -8.72
N TYR A 7 8.80 0.77 -9.93
CA TYR A 7 9.29 1.71 -10.94
C TYR A 7 8.22 2.03 -11.99
N LYS A 8 7.21 1.19 -12.15
CA LYS A 8 6.15 1.38 -13.13
C LYS A 8 5.04 2.29 -12.61
N TYR A 9 4.65 2.11 -11.35
CA TYR A 9 3.56 2.86 -10.73
C TYR A 9 4.11 3.97 -9.84
N ASP A 10 3.39 5.09 -9.81
CA ASP A 10 3.71 6.22 -8.95
C ASP A 10 3.10 6.05 -7.54
N PHE A 11 2.02 5.27 -7.41
CA PHE A 11 1.35 5.00 -6.14
C PHE A 11 1.02 3.52 -6.00
N ILE A 12 1.34 2.96 -4.84
CA ILE A 12 0.99 1.60 -4.44
C ILE A 12 0.17 1.71 -3.15
N PHE A 13 -1.03 1.15 -3.17
CA PHE A 13 -1.93 1.21 -2.01
C PHE A 13 -1.98 -0.11 -1.25
N GLY A 14 -1.70 -0.06 0.05
CA GLY A 14 -1.91 -1.18 0.98
C GLY A 14 -3.30 -1.13 1.62
N MET A 15 -3.89 -2.30 1.89
CA MET A 15 -5.23 -2.41 2.51
C MET A 15 -5.17 -2.39 4.04
N ASP A 16 -4.05 -2.81 4.61
CA ASP A 16 -3.78 -2.83 6.04
C ASP A 16 -2.34 -2.39 6.34
N ARG A 17 -2.00 -2.29 7.62
CA ARG A 17 -0.66 -1.86 8.06
C ARG A 17 0.42 -2.91 7.81
N ASP A 18 0.07 -4.19 7.83
CA ASP A 18 1.02 -5.28 7.64
C ASP A 18 1.50 -5.31 6.18
N ASN A 19 0.58 -5.13 5.23
CA ASN A 19 0.87 -4.94 3.80
C ASN A 19 1.79 -3.74 3.58
N ILE A 20 1.51 -2.59 4.20
CA ILE A 20 2.37 -1.41 4.05
C ILE A 20 3.77 -1.70 4.56
N SER A 21 3.89 -2.32 5.74
CA SER A 21 5.20 -2.62 6.32
C SER A 21 6.00 -3.59 5.45
N GLU A 22 5.34 -4.58 4.84
CA GLU A 22 5.99 -5.51 3.92
C GLU A 22 6.39 -4.83 2.61
N LEU A 23 5.52 -3.99 2.04
CA LEU A 23 5.81 -3.20 0.84
C LEU A 23 6.95 -2.22 1.05
N GLU A 24 7.01 -1.54 2.20
CA GLU A 24 8.11 -0.63 2.56
C GLU A 24 9.43 -1.38 2.74
N SER A 25 9.39 -2.62 3.26
CA SER A 25 10.58 -3.47 3.37
C SER A 25 11.09 -3.96 2.02
N GLU A 26 10.20 -4.17 1.05
CA GLU A 26 10.54 -4.62 -0.31
C GLU A 26 10.84 -3.46 -1.27
N LYS A 27 10.49 -2.22 -0.88
CA LYS A 27 10.63 -1.02 -1.70
C LYS A 27 12.12 -0.69 -1.92
N PRO A 28 12.57 -0.62 -3.19
CA PRO A 28 13.90 -0.09 -3.51
C PRO A 28 14.00 1.41 -3.16
N GLU A 29 15.10 1.86 -2.58
CA GLU A 29 15.32 3.27 -2.21
C GLU A 29 15.26 4.22 -3.41
N ASP A 30 15.58 3.73 -4.61
CA ASP A 30 15.58 4.46 -5.87
C ASP A 30 14.23 4.38 -6.62
N SER A 31 13.24 3.69 -6.06
CA SER A 31 11.91 3.58 -6.67
C SER A 31 11.11 4.88 -6.56
N LYS A 32 10.26 5.13 -7.55
CA LYS A 32 9.39 6.31 -7.60
C LYS A 32 8.03 6.10 -6.92
N ALA A 33 7.68 4.85 -6.61
CA ALA A 33 6.38 4.53 -6.05
C ALA A 33 6.23 5.02 -4.61
N GLU A 34 5.14 5.76 -4.34
CA GLU A 34 4.70 6.14 -3.01
C GLU A 34 3.75 5.08 -2.46
N ILE A 35 4.04 4.58 -1.25
CA ILE A 35 3.22 3.57 -0.60
C ILE A 35 2.26 4.27 0.38
N ALA A 36 0.96 4.04 0.23
CA ALA A 36 -0.05 4.68 1.06
C ALA A 36 -1.17 3.71 1.45
N LEU A 37 -1.84 3.96 2.58
CA LEU A 37 -3.00 3.17 3.00
C LEU A 37 -4.23 3.60 2.19
N LEU A 38 -4.92 2.65 1.57
CA LEU A 38 -6.15 2.96 0.81
C LEU A 38 -7.19 3.62 1.73
N GLY A 39 -7.36 3.09 2.94
CA GLY A 39 -8.29 3.63 3.94
C GLY A 39 -7.91 5.01 4.50
N SER A 40 -6.73 5.56 4.17
CA SER A 40 -6.37 6.95 4.54
C SER A 40 -7.12 7.99 3.72
N TYR A 41 -7.66 7.61 2.56
CA TYR A 41 -8.49 8.46 1.71
C TYR A 41 -9.97 8.39 2.07
N ASP A 42 -10.35 7.49 3.00
CA ASP A 42 -11.71 7.37 3.47
C ASP A 42 -12.02 8.48 4.50
N PRO A 43 -13.05 9.32 4.27
CA PRO A 43 -13.40 10.41 5.18
C PRO A 43 -13.86 9.93 6.56
N GLU A 44 -14.29 8.68 6.69
CA GLU A 44 -14.68 8.04 7.94
C GLU A 44 -13.47 7.41 8.68
N LYS A 45 -12.25 7.54 8.14
CA LYS A 45 -11.00 6.99 8.68
C LYS A 45 -11.08 5.49 8.95
N GLN A 46 -11.82 4.77 8.10
CA GLN A 46 -11.81 3.32 8.05
C GLN A 46 -10.47 2.87 7.42
N ILE A 47 -9.40 2.94 8.22
CA ILE A 47 -8.03 2.71 7.76
C ILE A 47 -7.82 1.24 7.33
N ILE A 48 -8.57 0.32 7.92
CA ILE A 48 -8.46 -1.12 7.68
C ILE A 48 -9.75 -1.58 7.02
N ILE A 49 -9.65 -2.01 5.76
CA ILE A 49 -10.76 -2.65 5.05
C ILE A 49 -10.82 -4.09 5.51
N ARG A 50 -11.80 -4.41 6.37
CA ARG A 50 -12.06 -5.79 6.81
C ARG A 50 -12.78 -6.55 5.70
N ASP A 51 -12.30 -7.76 5.40
CA ASP A 51 -12.94 -8.66 4.44
C ASP A 51 -14.41 -8.92 4.81
N PRO A 52 -15.36 -8.75 3.87
CA PRO A 52 -16.80 -8.93 4.12
C PRO A 52 -17.26 -10.40 4.13
N TYR A 53 -16.34 -11.37 4.01
CA TYR A 53 -16.65 -12.78 3.80
C TYR A 53 -16.76 -13.63 5.08
N TYR A 54 -16.92 -13.02 6.26
CA TYR A 54 -17.11 -13.71 7.53
C TYR A 54 -18.51 -13.51 8.13
#